data_AF-A0A9D6AIC7-F1
#
_entry.id   AF-A0A9D6AIC7-F1
#
_cell.length_a   1.000
_cell.length_b   1.000
_cell.length_c   1.000
_cell.angle_alpha   90.00
_cell.angle_beta   90.00
_cell.angle_gamma   90.00
#
_symmetry.space_group_name_H-M   'P 1'
#
loop_
_entity.id
_entity.type
_entity.pdbx_description
1 polymer ?
#
loop_
_entity_poly.entity_id
_entity_poly.type
_entity_poly.pdbx_seq_one_letter_code
_entity_poly.pdbx_strand_id
1 'polypeptide(L)'
;MALLSRTLLLAATAALLPLTLAACGNNTDNDAELAELDDNLTVDPAMREALEGPIMVDPDLSDQSNVNAIRAANGPVNGMVPPIVNQAGQIKGKLLNAPKPRLMNANDECENCAGLNGITLGAKAAAQNAQSGNALCDRKISYDMGWANRMPAEFPVYPKANIREAAGADSGACDIRLVSFVTGGSIKNVVDYYYTLAKHGGYSTEYLLQDNKHVLGGTRASDDGVYLVTASKNPGGGTLVDIVATNGN
;
A
#
# COMPACT_ATOMS: atom_id res chain seq x y z
N MET A 1 -3.93 -72.72 -8.10
CA MET A 1 -4.53 -72.37 -9.40
C MET A 1 -5.90 -71.67 -9.25
N ALA A 2 -6.04 -70.76 -8.25
CA ALA A 2 -7.31 -70.08 -7.94
C ALA A 2 -7.13 -68.62 -7.48
N LEU A 3 -5.93 -68.04 -7.70
CA LEU A 3 -5.58 -66.67 -7.30
C LEU A 3 -5.28 -65.75 -8.49
N LEU A 4 -5.13 -66.30 -9.71
CA LEU A 4 -4.95 -65.51 -10.94
C LEU A 4 -6.27 -65.08 -11.59
N SER A 5 -7.41 -65.66 -11.18
CA SER A 5 -8.73 -65.36 -11.75
C SER A 5 -9.43 -64.15 -11.12
N ARG A 6 -8.96 -63.69 -9.95
CA ARG A 6 -9.54 -62.52 -9.24
C ARG A 6 -8.95 -61.19 -9.68
N THR A 7 -7.72 -61.17 -10.20
CA THR A 7 -7.06 -59.95 -10.69
C THR A 7 -7.50 -59.55 -12.09
N LEU A 8 -7.99 -60.48 -12.91
CA LEU A 8 -8.53 -60.19 -14.24
C LEU A 8 -9.94 -59.58 -14.20
N LEU A 9 -10.72 -59.88 -13.15
CA LEU A 9 -12.08 -59.37 -12.96
C LEU A 9 -12.14 -57.95 -12.36
N LEU A 10 -11.11 -57.51 -11.61
CA LEU A 10 -11.03 -56.13 -11.09
C LEU A 10 -10.44 -55.13 -12.10
N ALA A 11 -9.68 -55.59 -13.10
CA ALA A 11 -9.13 -54.73 -14.14
C ALA A 11 -10.18 -54.34 -15.22
N ALA A 12 -11.22 -55.16 -15.41
CA ALA A 12 -12.29 -54.90 -16.37
C ALA A 12 -13.29 -53.83 -15.89
N THR A 13 -13.41 -53.59 -14.57
CA THR A 13 -14.30 -52.57 -14.02
C THR A 13 -13.70 -51.16 -13.98
N ALA A 14 -12.38 -51.03 -14.08
CA ALA A 14 -11.70 -49.73 -14.05
C ALA A 14 -11.60 -49.03 -15.42
N ALA A 15 -11.87 -49.75 -16.51
CA ALA A 15 -11.78 -49.21 -17.88
C ALA A 15 -13.13 -48.74 -18.45
N LEU A 16 -14.26 -48.98 -17.77
CA LEU A 16 -15.59 -48.55 -18.21
C LEU A 16 -16.11 -47.26 -17.56
N LEU A 17 -15.40 -46.69 -16.58
CA LEU A 17 -15.81 -45.44 -15.92
C LEU A 17 -15.54 -44.11 -16.67
N PRO A 18 -14.64 -43.98 -17.67
CA PRO A 18 -14.45 -42.67 -18.31
C PRO A 18 -15.45 -42.39 -19.44
N LEU A 19 -16.27 -43.37 -19.87
CA LEU A 19 -17.22 -43.17 -20.98
C LEU A 19 -18.58 -42.59 -20.57
N THR A 20 -18.89 -42.51 -19.27
CA THR A 20 -20.17 -41.93 -18.81
C THR A 20 -20.07 -40.45 -18.45
N LEU A 21 -18.90 -39.82 -18.59
CA LEU A 21 -18.72 -38.38 -18.30
C LEU A 21 -18.79 -37.48 -19.56
N ALA A 22 -18.87 -38.07 -20.76
CA ALA A 22 -19.00 -37.32 -22.02
C ALA A 22 -20.45 -36.94 -22.40
N ALA A 23 -21.44 -37.25 -21.53
CA ALA A 23 -22.85 -36.92 -21.77
C ALA A 23 -23.37 -35.73 -20.92
N CYS A 24 -22.54 -35.14 -20.05
CA CYS A 24 -22.89 -33.94 -19.27
C CYS A 24 -21.98 -32.74 -19.61
N GLY A 25 -21.75 -32.51 -20.91
CA GLY A 25 -20.92 -31.38 -21.33
C GLY A 25 -20.78 -31.18 -22.83
N ASN A 26 -21.78 -31.58 -23.62
CA ASN A 26 -21.76 -31.36 -25.07
C ASN A 26 -23.05 -30.65 -25.52
N ASN A 27 -23.24 -29.41 -25.07
CA ASN A 27 -23.97 -28.43 -25.85
C ASN A 27 -22.93 -27.64 -26.65
N THR A 28 -22.52 -28.22 -27.76
CA THR A 28 -21.90 -27.49 -28.86
C THR A 28 -22.94 -26.51 -29.39
N ASP A 29 -22.70 -25.23 -29.18
CA ASP A 29 -23.14 -24.11 -30.03
C ASP A 29 -24.51 -24.30 -30.70
N ASN A 30 -25.58 -24.36 -29.90
CA ASN A 30 -26.91 -24.02 -30.40
C ASN A 30 -27.07 -22.50 -30.29
N ASP A 31 -26.28 -21.76 -31.08
CA ASP A 31 -26.40 -20.29 -31.19
C ASP A 31 -27.83 -19.87 -31.56
N ALA A 32 -28.57 -20.74 -32.26
CA ALA A 32 -29.98 -20.54 -32.59
C ALA A 32 -30.92 -20.64 -31.37
N GLU A 33 -30.66 -21.55 -30.44
CA GLU A 33 -31.47 -21.75 -29.23
C GLU A 33 -31.09 -20.71 -28.16
N LEU A 34 -29.80 -20.35 -28.07
CA LEU A 34 -29.33 -19.19 -27.30
C LEU A 34 -29.90 -17.87 -27.83
N ALA A 35 -29.95 -17.68 -29.15
CA ALA A 35 -30.58 -16.50 -29.75
C ALA A 35 -32.10 -16.47 -29.49
N GLU A 36 -32.80 -17.61 -29.52
CA GLU A 36 -34.23 -17.70 -29.22
C GLU A 36 -34.53 -17.47 -27.72
N LEU A 37 -33.65 -17.91 -26.82
CA LEU A 37 -33.69 -17.60 -25.39
C LEU A 37 -33.37 -16.12 -25.10
N ASP A 38 -32.42 -15.52 -25.82
CA ASP A 38 -32.06 -14.09 -25.71
C ASP A 38 -33.18 -13.18 -26.25
N ASP A 39 -33.83 -13.57 -27.35
CA ASP A 39 -35.04 -12.90 -27.87
C ASP A 39 -36.20 -13.00 -26.88
N ASN A 40 -36.36 -14.12 -26.17
CA ASN A 40 -37.41 -14.25 -25.13
C ASN A 40 -37.10 -13.47 -23.84
N LEU A 41 -35.82 -13.26 -23.49
CA LEU A 41 -35.40 -12.50 -22.31
C LEU A 41 -35.42 -10.98 -22.56
N THR A 42 -35.27 -10.54 -23.81
CA THR A 42 -35.21 -9.11 -24.18
C THR A 42 -36.58 -8.48 -24.48
N VAL A 43 -37.64 -9.28 -24.59
CA VAL A 43 -38.96 -8.86 -25.09
C VAL A 43 -40.05 -8.83 -24.02
N ASP A 44 -39.76 -9.06 -22.72
CA ASP A 44 -40.76 -8.80 -21.67
C ASP A 44 -40.78 -7.29 -21.31
N PRO A 45 -41.75 -6.50 -21.83
CA PRO A 45 -41.84 -5.07 -21.52
C PRO A 45 -42.04 -4.81 -20.03
N ALA A 46 -42.60 -5.75 -19.27
CA ALA A 46 -42.80 -5.59 -17.83
C ALA A 46 -41.49 -5.72 -17.03
N MET A 47 -40.56 -6.58 -17.47
CA MET A 47 -39.23 -6.69 -16.83
C MET A 47 -38.31 -5.53 -17.19
N ARG A 48 -38.37 -5.03 -18.44
CA ARG A 48 -37.63 -3.83 -18.83
C ARG A 48 -38.11 -2.59 -18.09
N GLU A 49 -39.43 -2.43 -17.92
CA GLU A 49 -40.01 -1.35 -17.13
C GLU A 49 -39.65 -1.45 -15.64
N ALA A 50 -39.48 -2.66 -15.10
CA ALA A 50 -39.05 -2.86 -13.72
C ALA A 50 -37.54 -2.56 -13.50
N LEU A 51 -36.69 -2.82 -14.50
CA LEU A 51 -35.24 -2.55 -14.42
C LEU A 51 -34.87 -1.10 -14.79
N GLU A 52 -35.55 -0.50 -15.76
CA GLU A 52 -35.39 0.92 -16.12
C GLU A 52 -36.27 1.84 -15.27
N GLY A 53 -37.18 1.25 -14.48
CA GLY A 53 -38.00 1.95 -13.51
C GLY A 53 -37.11 2.73 -12.54
N PRO A 54 -37.34 4.04 -12.37
CA PRO A 54 -36.59 4.83 -11.41
C PRO A 54 -36.68 4.15 -10.04
N ILE A 55 -35.54 3.75 -9.48
CA ILE A 55 -35.48 3.34 -8.08
C ILE A 55 -36.04 4.52 -7.30
N MET A 56 -37.13 4.28 -6.57
CA MET A 56 -37.81 5.28 -5.74
C MET A 56 -36.85 5.67 -4.60
N VAL A 57 -35.92 6.55 -4.91
CA VAL A 57 -35.16 7.31 -3.95
C VAL A 57 -36.16 8.31 -3.40
N ASP A 58 -36.63 8.05 -2.17
CA ASP A 58 -37.42 9.02 -1.40
C ASP A 58 -36.61 10.32 -1.31
N PRO A 59 -37.01 11.38 -2.05
CA PRO A 59 -36.25 12.62 -2.11
C PRO A 59 -36.22 13.31 -0.74
N ASP A 60 -37.29 13.15 0.04
CA ASP A 60 -37.43 13.78 1.35
C ASP A 60 -36.49 13.13 2.38
N LEU A 61 -36.21 11.83 2.25
CA LEU A 61 -35.20 11.15 3.08
C LEU A 61 -33.76 11.41 2.62
N SER A 62 -33.54 11.66 1.33
CA SER A 62 -32.21 11.94 0.78
C SER A 62 -31.65 13.28 1.28
N ASP A 63 -32.51 14.28 1.41
CA ASP A 63 -32.14 15.58 1.97
C ASP A 63 -32.02 15.55 3.51
N GLN A 64 -32.70 14.59 4.17
CA GLN A 64 -32.60 14.37 5.61
C GLN A 64 -31.45 13.43 6.02
N SER A 65 -30.84 12.68 5.11
CA SER A 65 -29.85 11.67 5.48
C SER A 65 -28.55 12.26 6.04
N ASN A 66 -28.36 13.58 5.96
CA ASN A 66 -27.13 14.27 6.38
C ASN A 66 -27.37 15.53 7.23
N VAL A 67 -28.59 15.82 7.71
CA VAL A 67 -28.86 17.06 8.48
C VAL A 67 -28.04 17.19 9.78
N ASN A 68 -27.58 16.07 10.36
CA ASN A 68 -26.69 16.07 11.53
C ASN A 68 -25.26 15.64 11.21
N ALA A 69 -24.88 15.56 9.93
CA ALA A 69 -23.55 15.15 9.54
C ALA A 69 -22.57 16.33 9.74
N ILE A 70 -21.54 16.12 10.56
CA ILE A 70 -20.43 17.07 10.77
C ILE A 70 -19.55 17.20 9.50
N ARG A 71 -19.75 16.31 8.52
CA ARG A 71 -19.05 16.28 7.23
C ARG A 71 -20.07 16.26 6.09
N ALA A 72 -19.70 16.86 4.96
CA ALA A 72 -20.48 16.76 3.73
C ALA A 72 -20.70 15.29 3.35
N ALA A 73 -21.86 14.99 2.76
CA ALA A 73 -22.17 13.67 2.22
C ALA A 73 -21.04 13.23 1.28
N ASN A 74 -20.56 11.99 1.44
CA ASN A 74 -19.70 11.41 0.43
C ASN A 74 -20.54 11.34 -0.86
N GLY A 75 -20.14 12.10 -1.89
CA GLY A 75 -20.77 12.03 -3.20
C GLY A 75 -20.72 10.60 -3.77
N PRO A 76 -21.42 10.33 -4.87
CA PRO A 76 -21.38 9.03 -5.54
C PRO A 76 -19.93 8.53 -5.64
N VAL A 77 -19.71 7.26 -5.27
CA VAL A 77 -18.39 6.62 -5.21
C VAL A 77 -17.77 6.69 -6.59
N ASN A 78 -16.96 7.73 -6.80
CA ASN A 78 -16.39 8.10 -8.10
C ASN A 78 -14.99 7.50 -8.31
N GLY A 79 -14.59 6.54 -7.47
CA GLY A 79 -13.23 6.00 -7.45
C GLY A 79 -12.15 7.07 -7.17
N MET A 80 -12.53 8.31 -6.82
CA MET A 80 -11.57 9.35 -6.54
C MET A 80 -10.93 9.07 -5.19
N VAL A 81 -9.61 8.96 -5.20
CA VAL A 81 -8.80 9.02 -3.97
C VAL A 81 -9.23 10.28 -3.22
N PRO A 82 -9.49 10.21 -1.89
CA PRO A 82 -9.86 11.36 -1.10
C PRO A 82 -8.92 12.54 -1.39
N PRO A 83 -9.45 13.76 -1.53
CA PRO A 83 -8.60 14.93 -1.73
C PRO A 83 -7.54 14.97 -0.63
N ILE A 84 -6.30 15.20 -1.06
CA ILE A 84 -5.15 15.26 -0.16
C ILE A 84 -5.51 16.22 0.97
N VAL A 85 -5.45 15.73 2.21
CA VAL A 85 -5.76 16.54 3.38
C VAL A 85 -4.79 17.71 3.37
N ASN A 86 -5.27 18.88 2.96
CA ASN A 86 -4.53 20.14 3.06
C ASN A 86 -4.32 20.55 4.52
N GLN A 87 -4.91 19.80 5.46
CA GLN A 87 -4.85 20.06 6.88
C GLN A 87 -3.86 19.11 7.54
N ALA A 88 -2.75 19.67 8.00
CA ALA A 88 -1.80 18.95 8.84
C ALA A 88 -2.49 18.41 10.10
N GLY A 89 -2.11 17.21 10.54
CA GLY A 89 -2.47 16.73 11.86
C GLY A 89 -1.85 17.60 12.96
N GLN A 90 -2.51 17.64 14.12
CA GLN A 90 -1.99 18.35 15.29
C GLN A 90 -0.79 17.59 15.83
N ILE A 91 0.37 18.25 15.88
CA ILE A 91 1.57 17.72 16.50
C ILE A 91 1.58 18.17 17.97
N LYS A 92 1.65 17.20 18.89
CA LYS A 92 1.71 17.46 20.33
C LYS A 92 3.16 17.64 20.77
N GLY A 93 3.40 18.53 21.72
CA GLY A 93 4.71 18.77 22.32
C GLY A 93 5.54 19.84 21.60
N LYS A 94 6.68 20.19 22.21
CA LYS A 94 7.60 21.19 21.67
C LYS A 94 8.51 20.54 20.64
N LEU A 95 8.47 21.02 19.41
CA LEU A 95 9.39 20.60 18.35
C LEU A 95 10.73 21.32 18.48
N LEU A 96 11.81 20.57 18.25
CA LEU A 96 13.12 21.11 17.95
C LEU A 96 13.11 21.66 16.52
N ASN A 97 13.81 22.76 16.29
CA ASN A 97 14.08 23.20 14.92
C ASN A 97 15.24 22.38 14.39
N ALA A 98 15.04 21.72 13.24
CA ALA A 98 16.14 21.10 12.53
C ALA A 98 17.17 22.18 12.13
N PRO A 99 18.47 21.83 12.08
CA PRO A 99 19.50 22.74 11.59
C PRO A 99 19.23 23.15 10.13
N LYS A 100 19.97 24.12 9.60
CA LYS A 100 19.91 24.38 8.16
C LYS A 100 20.44 23.15 7.41
N PRO A 101 19.77 22.69 6.34
CA PRO A 101 20.28 21.56 5.58
C PRO A 101 21.59 21.93 4.91
N ARG A 102 22.50 20.98 4.87
CA ARG A 102 23.70 21.07 4.03
C ARG A 102 23.37 20.55 2.64
N LEU A 103 23.98 21.11 1.60
CA LEU A 103 23.87 20.52 0.27
C LEU A 103 24.54 19.15 0.26
N MET A 104 23.87 18.18 -0.36
CA MET A 104 24.46 16.86 -0.57
C MET A 104 25.59 16.98 -1.61
N ASN A 105 26.75 16.41 -1.32
CA ASN A 105 27.94 16.40 -2.15
C ASN A 105 28.41 14.96 -2.43
N ALA A 106 29.39 14.79 -3.32
CA ALA A 106 29.84 13.46 -3.75
C ALA A 106 30.46 12.59 -2.64
N ASN A 107 30.93 13.20 -1.54
CA ASN A 107 31.47 12.50 -0.38
C ASN A 107 30.40 12.16 0.67
N ASP A 108 29.20 12.72 0.55
CA ASP A 108 28.08 12.28 1.37
C ASP A 108 27.65 10.97 0.79
N GLU A 109 27.98 9.89 1.51
CA GLU A 109 27.82 8.51 1.07
C GLU A 109 26.45 8.30 0.43
N CYS A 110 26.44 8.40 -0.89
CA CYS A 110 25.52 7.69 -1.73
C CYS A 110 25.93 7.81 -3.21
N GLU A 111 26.98 7.06 -3.57
CA GLU A 111 27.37 6.81 -4.96
C GLU A 111 26.21 6.28 -5.82
N ASN A 112 25.13 5.74 -5.21
CA ASN A 112 23.95 5.20 -5.87
C ASN A 112 22.59 5.85 -5.49
N CYS A 113 22.55 6.99 -4.79
CA CYS A 113 21.27 7.65 -4.44
C CYS A 113 20.67 8.47 -5.58
N ALA A 114 21.38 8.60 -6.70
CA ALA A 114 20.84 9.19 -7.92
C ALA A 114 19.56 8.48 -8.42
N GLY A 115 19.25 7.28 -7.90
CA GLY A 115 18.05 6.53 -8.24
C GLY A 115 16.80 6.82 -7.40
N LEU A 116 16.85 7.32 -6.16
CA LEU A 116 15.68 7.29 -5.23
C LEU A 116 14.49 8.21 -5.61
N ASN A 117 14.56 8.82 -6.80
CA ASN A 117 13.52 9.62 -7.43
C ASN A 117 12.41 8.75 -8.02
N GLY A 118 11.26 8.65 -7.34
CA GLY A 118 10.08 7.95 -7.89
C GLY A 118 10.24 6.43 -8.00
N ILE A 119 11.25 5.87 -7.33
CA ILE A 119 11.48 4.42 -7.26
C ILE A 119 10.59 3.79 -6.18
N THR A 120 10.10 2.58 -6.47
CA THR A 120 9.28 1.76 -5.57
C THR A 120 9.97 1.53 -4.21
N LEU A 121 9.20 1.39 -3.12
CA LEU A 121 9.77 1.17 -1.78
C LEU A 121 10.81 0.04 -1.73
N GLY A 122 10.59 -1.07 -2.44
CA GLY A 122 11.51 -2.20 -2.48
C GLY A 122 12.86 -1.87 -3.10
N ALA A 123 12.91 -0.95 -4.07
CA ALA A 123 14.17 -0.50 -4.65
C ALA A 123 14.83 0.63 -3.83
N LYS A 124 14.07 1.38 -3.03
CA LYS A 124 14.67 2.22 -1.95
C LYS A 124 15.30 1.36 -0.85
N ALA A 125 14.62 0.29 -0.45
CA ALA A 125 15.13 -0.67 0.50
C ALA A 125 16.38 -1.38 -0.03
N ALA A 126 16.36 -1.82 -1.30
CA ALA A 126 17.51 -2.44 -1.93
C ALA A 126 18.71 -1.48 -2.02
N ALA A 127 18.47 -0.21 -2.32
CA ALA A 127 19.52 0.82 -2.33
C ALA A 127 20.13 1.02 -0.93
N GLN A 128 19.34 0.95 0.14
CA GLN A 128 19.86 1.01 1.50
C GLN A 128 20.57 -0.29 1.93
N ASN A 129 20.05 -1.46 1.53
CA ASN A 129 20.72 -2.74 1.74
C ASN A 129 22.12 -2.77 1.12
N ALA A 130 22.30 -2.11 -0.03
CA ALA A 130 23.61 -1.99 -0.67
C ALA A 130 24.58 -1.02 0.06
N GLN A 131 24.05 -0.09 0.86
CA GLN A 131 24.83 0.95 1.54
C GLN A 131 25.23 0.56 2.97
N SER A 132 24.39 -0.19 3.70
CA SER A 132 24.68 -0.55 5.10
C SER A 132 25.79 -1.60 5.29
N GLY A 133 26.42 -2.11 4.22
CA GLY A 133 27.48 -3.15 4.29
C GLY A 133 27.04 -4.53 4.82
N ASN A 134 25.93 -4.56 5.56
CA ASN A 134 25.12 -5.72 5.85
C ASN A 134 24.13 -5.92 4.70
N ALA A 135 24.08 -7.13 4.15
CA ALA A 135 22.98 -7.61 3.32
C ALA A 135 21.70 -7.65 4.16
N LEU A 136 21.15 -6.48 4.51
CA LEU A 136 20.15 -6.32 5.55
C LEU A 136 18.90 -7.12 5.21
N CYS A 137 18.58 -7.30 3.93
CA CYS A 137 17.48 -8.18 3.52
C CYS A 137 17.85 -8.93 2.23
N ASP A 138 18.46 -10.10 2.37
CA ASP A 138 18.54 -11.13 1.31
C ASP A 138 17.16 -11.76 0.99
N ARG A 139 16.12 -11.31 1.71
CA ARG A 139 14.74 -11.84 1.67
C ARG A 139 13.74 -10.79 1.22
N LYS A 140 12.70 -11.23 0.53
CA LYS A 140 11.63 -10.39 -0.03
C LYS A 140 10.95 -9.58 1.07
N ILE A 141 10.98 -8.25 0.92
CA ILE A 141 10.12 -7.33 1.66
C ILE A 141 8.68 -7.57 1.21
N SER A 142 7.75 -7.60 2.16
CA SER A 142 6.33 -7.76 1.87
C SER A 142 5.63 -6.41 1.81
N TYR A 143 4.80 -6.19 0.79
CA TYR A 143 3.97 -5.00 0.65
C TYR A 143 2.62 -5.23 1.31
N ASP A 144 2.30 -4.41 2.30
CA ASP A 144 1.03 -4.46 3.03
C ASP A 144 0.82 -3.16 3.80
N MET A 145 -0.39 -2.58 3.76
CA MET A 145 -0.65 -1.30 4.45
C MET A 145 -0.56 -1.43 5.98
N GLY A 146 -0.72 -2.63 6.53
CA GLY A 146 -0.55 -2.92 7.96
C GLY A 146 0.88 -2.69 8.45
N TRP A 147 1.89 -2.64 7.58
CA TRP A 147 3.25 -2.22 7.97
C TRP A 147 3.31 -0.79 8.48
N ALA A 148 2.41 0.10 8.02
CA ALA A 148 2.35 1.48 8.50
C ALA A 148 1.99 1.56 10.00
N ASN A 149 1.22 0.59 10.51
CA ASN A 149 0.88 0.50 11.94
C ASN A 149 1.99 -0.14 12.78
N ARG A 150 3.02 -0.68 12.13
CA ARG A 150 4.19 -1.32 12.75
C ARG A 150 5.46 -0.50 12.57
N MET A 151 5.32 0.77 12.20
CA MET A 151 6.45 1.71 12.18
C MET A 151 7.00 1.88 13.60
N PRO A 152 8.32 2.10 13.75
CA PRO A 152 8.92 2.37 15.05
C PRO A 152 8.33 3.59 15.73
N ALA A 153 8.35 3.62 17.06
CA ALA A 153 7.81 4.73 17.84
C ALA A 153 8.50 6.08 17.54
N GLU A 154 9.77 6.05 17.12
CA GLU A 154 10.56 7.21 16.72
C GLU A 154 10.27 7.66 15.29
N PHE A 155 9.70 6.79 14.46
CA PHE A 155 9.39 7.07 13.06
C PHE A 155 7.94 6.73 12.69
N PRO A 156 6.94 7.22 13.45
CA PRO A 156 5.55 6.93 13.17
C PRO A 156 5.11 7.61 11.87
N VAL A 157 4.00 7.14 11.29
CA VAL A 157 3.33 7.87 10.21
C VAL A 157 2.89 9.24 10.69
N TYR A 158 3.13 10.28 9.89
CA TYR A 158 2.81 11.65 10.27
C TYR A 158 1.29 11.81 10.55
N PRO A 159 0.89 12.53 11.60
CA PRO A 159 -0.53 12.68 11.95
C PRO A 159 -1.40 13.20 10.79
N LYS A 160 -2.54 12.53 10.57
CA LYS A 160 -3.47 12.77 9.44
C LYS A 160 -2.83 12.63 8.04
N ALA A 161 -1.78 11.83 7.90
CA ALA A 161 -1.26 11.49 6.59
C ALA A 161 -2.14 10.47 5.85
N ASN A 162 -2.11 10.54 4.52
CA ASN A 162 -2.65 9.51 3.64
C ASN A 162 -1.51 8.58 3.23
N ILE A 163 -1.55 7.34 3.70
CA ILE A 163 -0.58 6.31 3.33
C ILE A 163 -0.75 5.98 1.84
N ARG A 164 0.38 5.90 1.12
CA ARG A 164 0.46 5.54 -0.29
C ARG A 164 0.98 4.14 -0.46
N GLU A 165 2.07 3.85 0.22
CA GLU A 165 2.71 2.54 0.20
C GLU A 165 3.22 2.21 1.61
N ALA A 166 3.22 0.93 1.97
CA ALA A 166 3.88 0.44 3.15
C ALA A 166 4.39 -0.97 2.90
N ALA A 167 5.57 -1.24 3.43
CA ALA A 167 6.24 -2.50 3.24
C ALA A 167 7.16 -2.79 4.43
N GLY A 168 7.44 -4.06 4.67
CA GLY A 168 8.34 -4.44 5.74
C GLY A 168 8.66 -5.92 5.74
N ALA A 169 9.59 -6.27 6.64
CA ALA A 169 9.96 -7.63 6.94
C ALA A 169 10.32 -7.75 8.42
N ASP A 170 9.87 -8.85 9.02
CA ASP A 170 10.10 -9.23 10.42
C ASP A 170 10.85 -10.55 10.45
N SER A 171 12.11 -10.60 10.00
CA SER A 171 12.80 -11.89 10.02
C SER A 171 14.30 -11.85 10.23
N GLY A 172 14.72 -12.45 11.34
CA GLY A 172 16.13 -12.65 11.66
C GLY A 172 16.86 -11.32 11.69
N ALA A 173 17.89 -11.19 10.84
CA ALA A 173 18.70 -9.98 10.72
C ALA A 173 18.04 -8.84 9.90
N CYS A 174 16.85 -9.06 9.32
CA CYS A 174 16.10 -8.11 8.51
C CYS A 174 14.85 -7.65 9.28
N ASP A 175 14.99 -6.62 10.11
CA ASP A 175 13.87 -5.85 10.67
C ASP A 175 13.85 -4.49 9.99
N ILE A 176 13.03 -4.35 8.94
CA ILE A 176 12.93 -3.12 8.15
C ILE A 176 11.48 -2.69 8.01
N ARG A 177 11.28 -1.37 8.08
CA ARG A 177 9.98 -0.71 7.92
C ARG A 177 10.10 0.36 6.87
N LEU A 178 9.18 0.33 5.91
CA LEU A 178 9.07 1.30 4.85
C LEU A 178 7.65 1.84 4.80
N VAL A 179 7.52 3.15 4.71
CA VAL A 179 6.24 3.80 4.46
C VAL A 179 6.43 5.01 3.56
N SER A 180 5.52 5.16 2.60
CA SER A 180 5.36 6.37 1.80
C SER A 180 3.98 6.94 2.08
N PHE A 181 3.89 8.24 2.36
CA PHE A 181 2.62 8.90 2.62
C PHE A 181 2.65 10.38 2.20
N VAL A 182 1.47 10.96 2.03
CA VAL A 182 1.31 12.40 1.80
C VAL A 182 0.62 13.04 3.00
N THR A 183 1.14 14.18 3.46
CA THR A 183 0.56 14.97 4.55
C THR A 183 0.35 16.42 4.15
N GLY A 184 -0.66 17.07 4.74
CA GLY A 184 -0.86 18.52 4.64
C GLY A 184 0.17 19.37 5.40
N GLY A 185 1.06 18.74 6.18
CA GLY A 185 2.17 19.43 6.84
C GLY A 185 3.13 20.09 5.84
N SER A 186 3.64 21.27 6.18
CA SER A 186 4.74 21.89 5.41
C SER A 186 6.01 21.05 5.56
N ILE A 187 6.90 21.11 4.55
CA ILE A 187 8.21 20.42 4.60
C ILE A 187 8.96 20.75 5.89
N LYS A 188 8.97 22.03 6.30
CA LYS A 188 9.61 22.46 7.55
C LYS A 188 9.03 21.72 8.76
N ASN A 189 7.70 21.68 8.88
CA ASN A 189 7.05 21.01 10.02
C ASN A 189 7.30 19.51 10.02
N VAL A 190 7.34 18.88 8.85
CA VAL A 190 7.66 17.45 8.69
C VAL A 190 9.11 17.18 9.13
N VAL A 191 10.06 17.98 8.64
CA VAL A 191 11.48 17.86 8.99
C VAL A 191 11.70 18.09 10.48
N ASP A 192 11.15 19.16 11.05
CA ASP A 192 11.28 19.44 12.49
C ASP A 192 10.68 18.34 13.35
N TYR A 193 9.56 17.75 12.92
CA TYR A 193 8.92 16.63 13.59
C TYR A 193 9.83 15.41 13.66
N TYR A 194 10.32 14.92 12.51
CA TYR A 194 11.18 13.74 12.49
C TYR A 194 12.57 14.00 13.08
N TYR A 195 13.11 15.21 12.93
CA TYR A 195 14.34 15.61 13.61
C TYR A 195 14.17 15.53 15.13
N THR A 196 13.03 16.02 15.65
CA THR A 196 12.73 15.96 17.08
C THR A 196 12.63 14.52 17.58
N LEU A 197 11.89 13.67 16.87
CA LEU A 197 11.70 12.27 17.27
C LEU A 197 13.02 11.48 17.18
N ALA A 198 13.80 11.65 16.12
CA ALA A 198 15.10 11.01 15.97
C ALA A 198 16.05 11.39 17.12
N LYS A 199 16.14 12.69 17.45
CA LYS A 199 16.97 13.17 18.57
C LYS A 199 16.51 12.63 19.92
N HIS A 200 15.20 12.60 20.17
CA HIS A 200 14.66 12.03 21.40
C HIS A 200 14.86 10.50 21.48
N GLY A 201 14.85 9.83 20.34
CA GLY A 201 15.12 8.40 20.19
C GLY A 201 16.59 8.01 20.28
N GLY A 202 17.50 8.96 20.50
CA GLY A 202 18.94 8.71 20.61
C GLY A 202 19.67 8.51 19.28
N TYR A 203 19.02 8.81 18.15
CA TYR A 203 19.65 8.74 16.85
C TYR A 203 20.60 9.93 16.60
N SER A 204 21.68 9.67 15.88
CA SER A 204 22.37 10.69 15.12
C SER A 204 21.42 11.28 14.06
N THR A 205 21.69 12.50 13.62
CA THR A 205 20.82 13.13 12.63
C THR A 205 21.63 14.07 11.79
N GLU A 206 21.78 13.70 10.53
CA GLU A 206 22.25 14.57 9.47
C GLU A 206 21.06 15.06 8.65
N TYR A 207 21.15 16.30 8.17
CA TYR A 207 20.12 16.93 7.37
C TYR A 207 20.71 17.48 6.08
N LEU A 208 20.34 16.85 4.97
CA LEU A 208 20.83 17.15 3.64
C LEU A 208 19.72 17.67 2.73
N LEU A 209 20.14 18.39 1.70
CA LEU A 209 19.32 18.79 0.57
C LEU A 209 19.88 18.15 -0.71
N GLN A 210 19.07 17.31 -1.37
CA GLN A 210 19.38 16.62 -2.62
C GLN A 210 18.26 16.87 -3.63
N ASP A 211 18.52 17.50 -4.77
CA ASP A 211 17.53 17.71 -5.85
C ASP A 211 16.17 18.26 -5.37
N ASN A 212 16.20 19.27 -4.48
CA ASN A 212 15.02 19.85 -3.81
C ASN A 212 14.27 18.91 -2.84
N LYS A 213 14.88 17.80 -2.45
CA LYS A 213 14.40 16.90 -1.41
C LYS A 213 15.17 17.11 -0.13
N HIS A 214 14.44 17.11 0.96
CA HIS A 214 14.96 17.21 2.31
C HIS A 214 15.19 15.80 2.82
N VAL A 215 16.44 15.48 3.18
CA VAL A 215 16.84 14.14 3.60
C VAL A 215 17.34 14.21 5.04
N LEU A 216 16.66 13.52 5.94
CA LEU A 216 17.14 13.28 7.30
C LEU A 216 17.61 11.83 7.39
N GLY A 217 18.80 11.60 7.92
CA GLY A 217 19.32 10.27 8.10
C GLY A 217 20.20 10.16 9.33
N GLY A 218 20.36 8.95 9.82
CA GLY A 218 21.25 8.69 10.94
C GLY A 218 21.13 7.28 11.48
N THR A 219 21.88 7.06 12.55
CA THR A 219 22.09 5.78 13.20
C THR A 219 21.92 5.90 14.71
N ARG A 220 21.59 4.80 15.38
CA ARG A 220 21.50 4.72 16.84
C ARG A 220 22.47 3.67 17.35
N ALA A 221 23.41 4.09 18.18
CA ALA A 221 24.51 3.25 18.64
C ALA A 221 24.10 2.15 19.63
N SER A 222 22.90 2.21 20.22
CA SER A 222 22.46 1.22 21.21
C SER A 222 22.06 -0.11 20.59
N ASP A 223 21.61 -0.12 19.34
CA ASP A 223 21.00 -1.27 18.66
C ASP A 223 21.28 -1.30 17.14
N ASP A 224 22.26 -0.52 16.69
CA ASP A 224 22.61 -0.33 15.28
C ASP A 224 21.41 0.03 14.40
N GLY A 225 20.38 0.67 14.97
CA GLY A 225 19.21 1.14 14.23
C GLY A 225 19.60 2.21 13.22
N VAL A 226 19.02 2.16 12.01
CA VAL A 226 19.28 3.10 10.92
C VAL A 226 17.96 3.66 10.43
N TYR A 227 17.94 4.93 10.05
CA TYR A 227 16.77 5.52 9.41
C TYR A 227 17.15 6.51 8.30
N LEU A 228 16.18 6.69 7.40
CA LEU A 228 16.18 7.70 6.36
C LEU A 228 14.75 8.23 6.19
N VAL A 229 14.57 9.54 6.32
CA VAL A 229 13.33 10.26 6.00
C VAL A 229 13.62 11.19 4.84
N THR A 230 12.91 11.01 3.74
CA THR A 230 12.92 11.93 2.60
C THR A 230 11.61 12.70 2.57
N ALA A 231 11.67 14.03 2.49
CA ALA A 231 10.53 14.91 2.36
C ALA A 231 10.65 15.79 1.11
N SER A 232 9.58 15.88 0.33
CA SER A 232 9.54 16.69 -0.90
C SER A 232 8.16 17.27 -1.15
N LYS A 233 8.08 18.28 -2.03
CA LYS A 233 6.80 18.86 -2.42
C LYS A 233 5.99 17.81 -3.18
N ASN A 234 4.72 17.64 -2.79
CA ASN A 234 3.80 16.80 -3.54
C ASN A 234 3.06 17.65 -4.60
N PRO A 235 2.93 17.21 -5.88
CA PRO A 235 2.26 17.97 -6.93
C PRO A 235 0.81 18.38 -6.60
N GLY A 236 0.09 17.53 -5.85
CA GLY A 236 -1.27 17.82 -5.39
C GLY A 236 -1.36 18.64 -4.10
N GLY A 237 -0.26 19.29 -3.68
CA GLY A 237 -0.17 20.02 -2.42
C GLY A 237 0.31 19.16 -1.25
N GLY A 238 0.80 19.82 -0.19
CA GLY A 238 1.39 19.17 0.97
C GLY A 238 2.80 18.63 0.73
N THR A 239 3.19 17.67 1.56
CA THR A 239 4.52 17.05 1.57
C THR A 239 4.39 15.54 1.33
N LEU A 240 5.10 15.03 0.33
CA LEU A 240 5.36 13.61 0.15
C LEU A 240 6.53 13.21 1.05
N VAL A 241 6.33 12.17 1.85
CA VAL A 241 7.32 11.66 2.79
C VAL A 241 7.52 10.18 2.56
N ASP A 242 8.78 9.79 2.42
CA ASP A 242 9.20 8.39 2.42
C ASP A 242 10.08 8.16 3.64
N ILE A 243 9.78 7.11 4.39
CA ILE A 243 10.55 6.72 5.57
C ILE A 243 11.04 5.30 5.36
N VAL A 244 12.31 5.08 5.69
CA VAL A 244 12.83 3.75 5.96
C VAL A 244 13.48 3.75 7.34
N ALA A 245 13.22 2.72 8.12
CA ALA A 245 13.81 2.54 9.44
C ALA A 245 14.06 1.06 9.72
N THR A 246 15.08 0.76 10.51
CA THR A 246 15.41 -0.59 10.99
C THR A 246 15.46 -0.64 12.52
N ASN A 247 15.32 -1.85 13.09
CA ASN A 247 15.49 -2.14 14.52
C ASN A 247 14.66 -1.24 15.45
N GLY A 248 13.34 -1.22 15.27
CA GLY A 248 12.46 -0.26 15.92
C GLY A 248 11.25 -0.86 16.65
N ASN A 249 11.45 -1.96 17.37
CA ASN A 249 10.42 -2.63 18.16
C ASN A 249 10.28 -2.07 19.58
#